data_AF-A0A147GSA1-F1
#
_entry.id   AF-A0A147GSA1-F1
#
_cell.length_a   1.000
_cell.length_b   1.000
_cell.length_c   1.000
_cell.angle_alpha   90.00
_cell.angle_beta   90.00
_cell.angle_gamma   90.00
#
_symmetry.space_group_name_H-M   'P 1'
#
loop_
_entity.id
_entity.type
_entity.pdbx_description
1 polymer ?
#
loop_
_entity_poly.entity_id
_entity_poly.type
_entity_poly.pdbx_seq_one_letter_code
_entity_poly.pdbx_strand_id
1 'polypeptide(L)'
;MTHDTADLRRRFAELRAQGRRHKDAAEALGLSEGAAIAAHAGAHDSALQAVPLAGPWLGLLRALEACGPLLALTRNRSTVHEKTGVYQKLSGSEAMGLALGADIDLRLFFGQWHAGFAVIEQAPGSTQAQQSLQFFAPDGTAVHKVFAREATDRAALQAVVDAHRLQGEPPAFRAAEPRAAPRDDAAIDTAGFLRGWAGMQDTHEFFGLLKDFGVERRQAFRLAEGRFTRRVGTDALQALLQEAAFDGTPVMVFVGSPGCIQIHTGPVRRVEPLAVRGMRWLNVLDEGFNLHLREDLVAQAWVVEKPTSDGLVTAVEAFDDQGEPMAMFFGARKPGQPELQACSSG
;
A
#
# COMPACT_ATOMS: atom_id res chain seq x y z
N MET A 1 5.97 30.27 11.26
CA MET A 1 5.10 31.08 10.39
C MET A 1 3.82 30.31 10.23
N THR A 2 2.76 30.72 10.93
CA THR A 2 1.42 30.16 10.77
C THR A 2 0.93 30.52 9.38
N HIS A 3 1.06 29.62 8.42
CA HIS A 3 0.27 29.73 7.19
C HIS A 3 -1.18 29.87 7.62
N ASP A 4 -1.87 30.91 7.14
CA ASP A 4 -3.30 31.06 7.36
C ASP A 4 -3.98 29.80 6.82
N THR A 5 -4.58 29.00 7.70
CA THR A 5 -5.23 27.73 7.35
C THR A 5 -6.30 27.96 6.27
N ALA A 6 -6.91 29.15 6.20
CA ALA A 6 -7.84 29.50 5.13
C ALA A 6 -7.15 29.64 3.77
N ASP A 7 -5.99 30.31 3.68
CA ASP A 7 -5.17 30.37 2.47
C ASP A 7 -4.72 28.98 2.02
N LEU A 8 -4.27 28.15 2.95
CA LEU A 8 -3.85 26.76 2.68
C LEU A 8 -5.00 25.97 2.04
N ARG A 9 -6.20 26.00 2.62
CA ARG A 9 -7.40 25.34 2.08
C ARG A 9 -7.75 25.84 0.68
N ARG A 10 -7.69 27.16 0.46
CA ARG A 10 -7.96 27.77 -0.85
C ARG A 10 -6.98 27.27 -1.91
N ARG A 11 -5.67 27.36 -1.65
CA ARG A 11 -4.63 26.91 -2.58
C ARG A 11 -4.69 25.40 -2.83
N PHE A 12 -5.03 24.62 -1.80
CA PHE A 12 -5.26 23.18 -1.97
C PHE A 12 -6.45 22.92 -2.90
N ALA A 13 -7.58 23.62 -2.73
CA ALA A 13 -8.74 23.49 -3.59
C ALA A 13 -8.45 23.90 -5.05
N GLU A 14 -7.66 24.94 -5.28
CA GLU A 14 -7.22 25.35 -6.62
C GLU A 14 -6.39 24.26 -7.32
N LEU A 15 -5.46 23.64 -6.59
CA LEU A 15 -4.66 22.51 -7.10
C LEU A 15 -5.54 21.28 -7.39
N ARG A 16 -6.54 21.01 -6.54
CA ARG A 16 -7.52 19.94 -6.76
C ARG A 16 -8.37 20.18 -8.01
N ALA A 17 -8.80 21.42 -8.24
CA ALA A 17 -9.56 21.79 -9.44
C ALA A 17 -8.76 21.60 -10.74
N GLN A 18 -7.42 21.63 -10.68
CA GLN A 18 -6.53 21.31 -11.81
C GLN A 18 -6.35 19.78 -12.04
N GLY A 19 -7.04 18.94 -11.26
CA GLY A 19 -7.02 17.49 -11.36
C GLY A 19 -5.89 16.80 -10.58
N ARG A 20 -5.09 17.52 -9.79
CA ARG A 20 -4.06 16.93 -8.93
C ARG A 20 -4.70 16.06 -7.86
N ARG A 21 -4.10 14.92 -7.49
CA ARG A 21 -4.56 14.10 -6.36
C ARG A 21 -4.22 14.80 -5.03
N HIS A 22 -4.81 14.35 -3.91
CA HIS A 22 -4.51 14.91 -2.58
C HIS A 22 -3.00 14.95 -2.29
N LYS A 23 -2.28 13.87 -2.61
CA LYS A 23 -0.80 13.80 -2.54
C LYS A 23 -0.13 14.96 -3.28
N ASP A 24 -0.38 15.07 -4.60
CA ASP A 24 0.35 15.99 -5.47
C ASP A 24 -0.02 17.45 -5.17
N ALA A 25 -1.22 17.68 -4.63
CA ALA A 25 -1.64 18.99 -4.13
C ALA A 25 -0.93 19.34 -2.82
N ALA A 26 -0.83 18.40 -1.87
CA ALA A 26 -0.11 18.61 -0.61
C ALA A 26 1.39 18.87 -0.85
N GLU A 27 2.03 18.05 -1.69
CA GLU A 27 3.44 18.21 -2.06
C GLU A 27 3.73 19.57 -2.71
N ALA A 28 2.83 20.03 -3.60
CA ALA A 28 2.96 21.35 -4.24
C ALA A 28 2.82 22.53 -3.24
N LEU A 29 2.24 22.29 -2.06
CA LEU A 29 2.17 23.25 -0.95
C LEU A 29 3.31 23.07 0.06
N GLY A 30 4.21 22.10 -0.13
CA GLY A 30 5.27 21.78 0.82
C GLY A 30 4.77 21.10 2.09
N LEU A 31 3.63 20.41 2.02
CA LEU A 31 3.00 19.72 3.15
C LEU A 31 2.98 18.21 2.93
N SER A 32 2.97 17.45 4.03
CA SER A 32 2.57 16.05 3.95
C SER A 32 1.08 15.93 3.66
N GLU A 33 0.66 14.82 3.05
CA GLU A 33 -0.74 14.59 2.71
C GLU A 33 -1.63 14.60 3.96
N GLY A 34 -1.18 13.98 5.05
CA GLY A 34 -1.86 14.02 6.34
C GLY A 34 -2.03 15.44 6.88
N ALA A 35 -0.99 16.28 6.81
CA ALA A 35 -1.08 17.67 7.26
C ALA A 35 -2.07 18.49 6.41
N ALA A 36 -2.10 18.27 5.09
CA ALA A 36 -3.08 18.91 4.22
C ALA A 36 -4.52 18.49 4.55
N ILE A 37 -4.76 17.21 4.84
CA ILE A 37 -6.09 16.72 5.26
C ILE A 37 -6.46 17.25 6.65
N ALA A 38 -5.53 17.26 7.62
CA ALA A 38 -5.78 17.80 8.96
C ALA A 38 -6.09 19.29 8.94
N ALA A 39 -5.52 20.05 8.00
CA ALA A 39 -5.88 21.45 7.80
C ALA A 39 -7.37 21.64 7.45
N HIS A 40 -8.06 20.61 6.96
CA HIS A 40 -9.51 20.63 6.67
C HIS A 40 -10.37 20.08 7.81
N ALA A 41 -9.82 19.98 9.03
CA ALA A 41 -10.60 19.71 10.22
C ALA A 41 -11.23 21.00 10.78
N GLY A 42 -12.37 20.83 11.46
CA GLY A 42 -13.13 21.92 12.08
C GLY A 42 -14.13 22.59 11.13
N ALA A 43 -14.76 23.68 11.60
CA ALA A 43 -15.78 24.38 10.83
C ALA A 43 -15.17 25.33 9.79
N HIS A 44 -15.55 25.16 8.52
CA HIS A 44 -15.21 26.04 7.39
C HIS A 44 -16.03 25.70 6.14
N ASP A 45 -15.96 26.54 5.10
CA ASP A 45 -16.75 26.39 3.87
C ASP A 45 -15.99 25.74 2.70
N SER A 46 -14.83 25.13 2.93
CA SER A 46 -14.09 24.40 1.88
C SER A 46 -14.88 23.19 1.33
N ALA A 47 -14.66 22.86 0.06
CA ALA A 47 -15.28 21.70 -0.61
C ALA A 47 -14.83 20.35 -0.03
N LEU A 48 -13.63 20.31 0.55
CA LEU A 48 -13.12 19.16 1.29
C LEU A 48 -13.32 19.42 2.79
N GLN A 49 -13.96 18.48 3.47
CA GLN A 49 -14.19 18.48 4.91
C GLN A 49 -13.56 17.24 5.52
N ALA A 50 -12.87 17.37 6.65
CA ALA A 50 -12.26 16.26 7.37
C ALA A 50 -12.75 16.19 8.82
N VAL A 51 -13.21 15.02 9.24
CA VAL A 51 -13.57 14.72 10.62
C VAL A 51 -12.47 13.84 11.21
N PRO A 52 -11.70 14.32 12.21
CA PRO A 52 -10.70 13.50 12.89
C PRO A 52 -11.32 12.28 13.55
N LEU A 53 -10.65 11.14 13.43
CA LEU A 53 -11.05 9.84 13.98
C LEU A 53 -10.06 9.38 15.04
N ALA A 54 -10.56 8.62 16.01
CA ALA A 54 -9.80 7.99 17.08
C ALA A 54 -9.80 6.47 16.95
N GLY A 55 -8.75 5.84 17.48
CA GLY A 55 -8.68 4.39 17.62
C GLY A 55 -9.58 3.84 18.74
N PRO A 56 -9.57 2.51 18.97
CA PRO A 56 -8.64 1.55 18.37
C PRO A 56 -8.94 1.27 16.88
N TRP A 57 -7.91 1.34 16.03
CA TRP A 57 -8.05 1.21 14.57
C TRP A 57 -8.60 -0.14 14.12
N LEU A 58 -8.25 -1.22 14.83
CA LEU A 58 -8.80 -2.55 14.55
C LEU A 58 -10.32 -2.60 14.77
N GLY A 59 -10.82 -1.93 15.81
CA GLY A 59 -12.26 -1.84 16.09
C GLY A 59 -13.00 -1.09 14.99
N LEU A 60 -12.43 0.03 14.55
CA LEU A 60 -12.96 0.82 13.44
C LEU A 60 -13.05 -0.01 12.16
N LEU A 61 -11.95 -0.67 11.76
CA LEU A 61 -11.92 -1.46 10.53
C LEU A 61 -12.87 -2.67 10.57
N ARG A 62 -13.08 -3.28 11.75
CA ARG A 62 -14.09 -4.33 11.94
C ARG A 62 -15.51 -3.82 11.71
N ALA A 63 -15.81 -2.61 12.17
CA ALA A 63 -17.13 -2.01 12.00
C ALA A 63 -17.48 -1.72 10.52
N LEU A 64 -16.48 -1.67 9.63
CA LEU A 64 -16.68 -1.52 8.19
C LEU A 64 -17.33 -2.73 7.52
N GLU A 65 -17.37 -3.90 8.16
CA GLU A 65 -18.07 -5.07 7.62
C GLU A 65 -19.54 -4.76 7.31
N ALA A 66 -20.21 -3.99 8.18
CA ALA A 66 -21.60 -3.59 8.02
C ALA A 66 -21.83 -2.59 6.87
N CYS A 67 -20.77 -1.94 6.37
CA CYS A 67 -20.87 -0.99 5.26
C CYS A 67 -20.99 -1.69 3.89
N GLY A 68 -20.78 -3.01 3.82
CA GLY A 68 -20.76 -3.73 2.56
C GLY A 68 -19.52 -3.42 1.72
N PRO A 69 -19.61 -3.47 0.38
CA PRO A 69 -18.47 -3.26 -0.51
C PRO A 69 -17.87 -1.86 -0.39
N LEU A 70 -16.56 -1.80 -0.18
CA LEU A 70 -15.74 -0.59 -0.07
C LEU A 70 -14.50 -0.75 -0.96
N LEU A 71 -13.90 0.37 -1.37
CA LEU A 71 -12.59 0.34 -2.03
C LEU A 71 -11.47 0.51 -1.01
N ALA A 72 -10.65 -0.51 -0.85
CA ALA A 72 -9.37 -0.44 -0.16
C ALA A 72 -8.29 0.12 -1.10
N LEU A 73 -7.58 1.17 -0.68
CA LEU A 73 -6.47 1.75 -1.40
C LEU A 73 -5.23 1.80 -0.51
N THR A 74 -4.19 1.10 -0.94
CA THR A 74 -2.85 1.14 -0.32
C THR A 74 -1.83 1.47 -1.39
N ARG A 75 -0.83 2.28 -1.04
CA ARG A 75 0.16 2.74 -2.01
C ARG A 75 1.50 3.07 -1.37
N ASN A 76 2.52 3.07 -2.20
CA ASN A 76 3.81 3.71 -1.95
C ASN A 76 4.03 4.83 -2.98
N ARG A 77 5.29 5.28 -3.14
CA ARG A 77 5.65 6.35 -4.08
C ARG A 77 5.36 5.97 -5.53
N SER A 78 5.59 4.71 -5.90
CA SER A 78 5.59 4.24 -7.28
C SER A 78 4.33 3.48 -7.69
N THR A 79 3.62 2.89 -6.73
CA THR A 79 2.59 1.91 -6.99
C THR A 79 1.34 2.20 -6.17
N VAL A 80 0.18 2.18 -6.83
CA VAL A 80 -1.14 2.26 -6.20
C VAL A 80 -1.85 0.93 -6.39
N HIS A 81 -2.39 0.38 -5.30
CA HIS A 81 -3.18 -0.86 -5.29
C HIS A 81 -4.57 -0.54 -4.77
N GLU A 82 -5.57 -0.81 -5.61
CA GLU A 82 -6.98 -0.59 -5.30
C GLU A 82 -7.74 -1.90 -5.40
N LYS A 83 -8.45 -2.29 -4.35
CA LYS A 83 -9.24 -3.52 -4.30
C LYS A 83 -10.60 -3.23 -3.72
N THR A 84 -11.66 -3.60 -4.43
CA THR A 84 -13.05 -3.48 -3.93
C THR A 84 -13.45 -4.79 -3.27
N GLY A 85 -14.07 -4.69 -2.09
CA GLY A 85 -14.53 -5.85 -1.34
C GLY A 85 -15.13 -5.46 0.01
N VAL A 86 -15.50 -6.45 0.80
CA VAL A 86 -16.03 -6.24 2.17
C VAL A 86 -14.91 -6.47 3.19
N TYR A 87 -14.81 -5.60 4.19
CA TYR A 87 -13.85 -5.72 5.29
C TYR A 87 -14.29 -6.83 6.26
N GLN A 88 -13.94 -8.08 5.95
CA GLN A 88 -14.34 -9.27 6.70
C GLN A 88 -13.14 -9.98 7.34
N LYS A 89 -13.44 -10.81 8.35
CA LYS A 89 -12.44 -11.68 9.02
C LYS A 89 -11.25 -10.90 9.58
N LEU A 90 -11.51 -9.71 10.12
CA LEU A 90 -10.48 -8.90 10.77
C LEU A 90 -10.11 -9.47 12.14
N SER A 91 -8.85 -9.82 12.31
CA SER A 91 -8.28 -10.39 13.54
C SER A 91 -6.97 -9.69 13.90
N GLY A 92 -6.53 -9.79 15.15
CA GLY A 92 -5.28 -9.17 15.60
C GLY A 92 -5.33 -8.63 17.02
N SER A 93 -4.33 -7.82 17.32
CA SER A 93 -4.11 -7.10 18.58
C SER A 93 -4.04 -5.59 18.33
N GLU A 94 -3.71 -4.82 19.37
CA GLU A 94 -3.49 -3.38 19.24
C GLU A 94 -2.29 -3.01 18.38
N ALA A 95 -1.28 -3.89 18.27
CA ALA A 95 -0.06 -3.63 17.51
C ALA A 95 -0.15 -4.08 16.04
N MET A 96 -0.90 -5.15 15.77
CA MET A 96 -0.95 -5.83 14.48
C MET A 96 -2.36 -6.32 14.16
N GLY A 97 -2.79 -6.14 12.92
CA GLY A 97 -4.06 -6.65 12.41
C GLY A 97 -3.89 -7.42 11.10
N LEU A 98 -4.86 -8.29 10.83
CA LEU A 98 -5.00 -9.06 9.59
C LEU A 98 -6.44 -8.91 9.11
N ALA A 99 -6.63 -8.65 7.81
CA ALA A 99 -7.90 -8.90 7.14
C ALA A 99 -7.67 -10.07 6.19
N LEU A 100 -8.44 -11.15 6.34
CA LEU A 100 -8.29 -12.37 5.53
C LEU A 100 -9.61 -12.65 4.78
N GLY A 101 -10.21 -11.59 4.25
CA GLY A 101 -11.41 -11.65 3.42
C GLY A 101 -11.14 -12.31 2.06
N ALA A 102 -12.19 -12.65 1.32
CA ALA A 102 -12.04 -13.19 -0.03
C ALA A 102 -11.44 -12.14 -0.99
N ASP A 103 -11.80 -10.88 -0.80
CA ASP A 103 -11.31 -9.76 -1.60
C ASP A 103 -10.31 -8.89 -0.85
N ILE A 104 -10.69 -8.42 0.34
CA ILE A 104 -9.84 -7.55 1.17
C ILE A 104 -8.88 -8.42 1.98
N ASP A 105 -7.65 -8.53 1.49
CA ASP A 105 -6.53 -9.18 2.17
C ASP A 105 -5.47 -8.14 2.56
N LEU A 106 -5.28 -7.95 3.87
CA LEU A 106 -4.42 -6.91 4.44
C LEU A 106 -3.51 -7.47 5.55
N ARG A 107 -2.29 -6.95 5.62
CA ARG A 107 -1.43 -6.98 6.82
C ARG A 107 -1.34 -5.56 7.37
N LEU A 108 -1.69 -5.36 8.63
CA LEU A 108 -1.86 -4.04 9.25
C LEU A 108 -0.89 -3.88 10.42
N PHE A 109 -0.06 -2.85 10.37
CA PHE A 109 0.95 -2.56 11.40
C PHE A 109 0.58 -1.28 12.14
N PHE A 110 -0.28 -1.39 13.16
CA PHE A 110 -0.90 -0.22 13.82
C PHE A 110 0.09 0.70 14.55
N GLY A 111 1.32 0.23 14.84
CA GLY A 111 2.40 1.10 15.34
C GLY A 111 2.80 2.23 14.39
N GLN A 112 2.42 2.14 13.11
CA GLN A 112 2.63 3.18 12.09
C GLN A 112 1.37 3.99 11.79
N TRP A 113 0.27 3.79 12.52
CA TRP A 113 -1.00 4.49 12.32
C TRP A 113 -1.11 5.62 13.35
N HIS A 114 -0.92 6.86 12.90
CA HIS A 114 -0.86 8.04 13.77
C HIS A 114 -2.17 8.82 13.80
N ALA A 115 -2.77 9.04 12.63
CA ALA A 115 -3.99 9.84 12.49
C ALA A 115 -4.97 9.19 11.51
N GLY A 116 -6.27 9.32 11.78
CA GLY A 116 -7.35 8.92 10.90
C GLY A 116 -8.33 10.06 10.65
N PHE A 117 -8.88 10.15 9.45
CA PHE A 117 -9.87 11.17 9.09
C PHE A 117 -10.98 10.57 8.23
N ALA A 118 -12.24 10.88 8.56
CA ALA A 118 -13.33 10.73 7.62
C ALA A 118 -13.38 11.99 6.74
N VAL A 119 -13.12 11.83 5.45
CA VAL A 119 -13.03 12.91 4.47
C VAL A 119 -14.25 12.85 3.56
N ILE A 120 -14.92 13.99 3.42
CA ILE A 120 -15.99 14.22 2.46
C ILE A 120 -15.50 15.29 1.50
N GLU A 121 -15.46 14.98 0.21
CA GLU A 121 -15.06 15.93 -0.82
C GLU A 121 -16.12 16.00 -1.91
N GLN A 122 -16.62 17.21 -2.17
CA GLN A 122 -17.50 17.48 -3.30
C GLN A 122 -16.66 17.66 -4.56
N ALA A 123 -16.70 16.67 -5.46
CA ALA A 123 -16.03 16.81 -6.76
C ALA A 123 -16.84 17.76 -7.66
N PRO A 124 -16.18 18.68 -8.41
CA PRO A 124 -16.86 19.55 -9.35
C PRO A 124 -17.68 18.76 -10.36
N GLY A 125 -18.98 19.05 -10.47
CA GLY A 125 -19.89 18.38 -11.40
C GLY A 125 -20.38 17.00 -10.96
N SER A 126 -20.00 16.52 -9.77
CA SER A 126 -20.58 15.31 -9.18
C SER A 126 -21.85 15.63 -8.41
N THR A 127 -22.88 14.80 -8.56
CA THR A 127 -24.11 14.86 -7.75
C THR A 127 -23.93 14.24 -6.37
N GLN A 128 -22.87 13.46 -6.17
CA GLN A 128 -22.59 12.76 -4.92
C GLN A 128 -21.18 13.05 -4.42
N ALA A 129 -21.09 13.43 -3.14
CA ALA A 129 -19.82 13.63 -2.45
C ALA A 129 -19.04 12.31 -2.37
N GLN A 130 -17.73 12.38 -2.62
CA GLN A 130 -16.84 11.26 -2.35
C GLN A 130 -16.60 11.18 -0.85
N GLN A 131 -16.92 10.04 -0.25
CA GLN A 131 -16.67 9.76 1.17
C GLN A 131 -15.52 8.77 1.29
N SER A 132 -14.60 9.04 2.21
CA SER A 132 -13.46 8.17 2.46
C SER A 132 -13.00 8.20 3.91
N LEU A 133 -12.40 7.11 4.37
CA LEU A 133 -11.63 7.06 5.60
C LEU A 133 -10.15 7.02 5.21
N GLN A 134 -9.34 7.93 5.74
CA GLN A 134 -7.94 8.07 5.37
C GLN A 134 -7.05 8.02 6.60
N PHE A 135 -6.05 7.15 6.56
CA PHE A 135 -5.14 6.90 7.68
C PHE A 135 -3.71 7.27 7.30
N PHE A 136 -2.99 7.86 8.25
CA PHE A 136 -1.68 8.47 8.03
C PHE A 136 -0.67 8.06 9.09
N ALA A 137 0.59 7.98 8.68
CA ALA A 137 1.74 7.76 9.55
C ALA A 137 2.16 9.04 10.28
N PRO A 138 3.07 8.97 11.28
CA PRO A 138 3.49 10.14 12.05
C PRO A 138 4.07 11.29 11.21
N ASP A 139 4.64 10.97 10.05
CA ASP A 139 5.18 11.93 9.08
C ASP A 139 4.11 12.53 8.14
N GLY A 140 2.87 12.03 8.22
CA GLY A 140 1.76 12.39 7.36
C GLY A 140 1.75 11.64 6.02
N THR A 141 2.57 10.61 5.85
CA THR A 141 2.48 9.68 4.72
C THR A 141 1.20 8.87 4.81
N ALA A 142 0.46 8.73 3.70
CA ALA A 142 -0.75 7.89 3.68
C ALA A 142 -0.41 6.41 3.90
N VAL A 143 -1.11 5.79 4.85
CA VAL A 143 -0.98 4.38 5.20
C VAL A 143 -2.02 3.55 4.48
N HIS A 144 -3.29 3.92 4.60
CA HIS A 144 -4.40 3.19 4.01
C HIS A 144 -5.58 4.14 3.79
N LYS A 145 -6.36 3.91 2.75
CA LYS A 145 -7.60 4.65 2.50
C LYS A 145 -8.73 3.70 2.16
N VAL A 146 -9.92 4.05 2.59
CA VAL A 146 -11.15 3.31 2.34
C VAL A 146 -12.14 4.26 1.68
N PHE A 147 -12.62 3.96 0.47
CA PHE A 147 -13.59 4.82 -0.22
C PHE A 147 -14.94 4.15 -0.32
N ALA A 148 -16.00 4.94 -0.10
CA ALA A 148 -17.34 4.52 -0.43
C ALA A 148 -17.48 4.28 -1.94
N ARG A 149 -18.19 3.21 -2.28
CA ARG A 149 -18.65 2.86 -3.63
C ARG A 149 -20.16 3.01 -3.72
N GLU A 150 -20.70 2.78 -4.90
CA GLU A 150 -22.14 2.85 -5.15
C GLU A 150 -22.92 1.89 -4.22
N ALA A 151 -22.42 0.66 -4.04
CA ALA A 151 -23.03 -0.36 -3.19
C ALA A 151 -22.74 -0.21 -1.69
N THR A 152 -22.02 0.83 -1.26
CA THR A 152 -21.71 1.02 0.16
C THR A 152 -22.96 1.49 0.93
N ASP A 153 -23.24 0.86 2.07
CA ASP A 153 -24.20 1.37 3.03
C ASP A 153 -23.62 2.62 3.72
N ARG A 154 -24.09 3.79 3.27
CA ARG A 154 -23.62 5.09 3.75
C ARG A 154 -24.13 5.43 5.13
N ALA A 155 -25.27 4.88 5.55
CA ALA A 155 -25.78 5.08 6.91
C ALA A 155 -24.92 4.29 7.90
N ALA A 156 -24.55 3.06 7.56
CA ALA A 156 -23.59 2.27 8.33
C ALA A 156 -22.22 2.96 8.38
N LEU A 157 -21.73 3.47 7.24
CA LEU A 157 -20.45 4.21 7.21
C LEU A 157 -20.49 5.45 8.10
N GLN A 158 -21.58 6.22 8.08
CA GLN A 158 -21.74 7.38 8.97
C GLN A 158 -21.76 6.97 10.44
N ALA A 159 -22.44 5.88 10.79
CA ALA A 159 -22.44 5.35 12.15
C ALA A 159 -21.04 4.96 12.64
N VAL A 160 -20.19 4.39 11.76
CA VAL A 160 -18.78 4.11 12.06
C VAL A 160 -18.00 5.40 12.34
N VAL A 161 -18.20 6.43 11.50
CA VAL A 161 -17.55 7.74 11.68
C VAL A 161 -17.96 8.38 13.00
N ASP A 162 -19.25 8.38 13.33
CA ASP A 162 -19.76 8.98 14.55
C ASP A 162 -19.24 8.26 15.80
N ALA A 163 -19.18 6.92 15.77
CA ALA A 163 -18.67 6.11 16.87
C ALA A 163 -17.16 6.28 17.12
N HIS A 164 -16.39 6.66 16.09
CA HIS A 164 -14.93 6.82 16.17
C HIS A 164 -14.48 8.28 16.07
N ARG A 165 -15.39 9.25 16.19
CA ARG A 165 -15.04 10.66 16.09
C ARG A 165 -14.11 11.07 17.24
N LEU A 166 -12.94 11.61 16.91
CA LEU A 166 -12.02 12.15 17.91
C LEU A 166 -12.62 13.42 18.52
N GLN A 167 -12.60 13.50 19.85
CA GLN A 167 -12.95 14.70 20.59
C GLN A 167 -11.69 15.56 20.76
N GLY A 168 -11.66 16.73 20.12
CA GLY A 168 -10.53 17.67 20.18
C GLY A 168 -9.78 17.80 18.86
N GLU A 169 -8.53 18.26 18.96
CA GLU A 169 -7.67 18.50 17.78
C GLU A 169 -6.99 17.21 17.31
N PRO A 170 -6.82 17.02 15.99
CA PRO A 170 -6.06 15.90 15.46
C PRO A 170 -4.59 15.97 15.90
N PRO A 171 -3.89 14.83 16.01
CA PRO A 171 -2.48 14.82 16.37
C PRO A 171 -1.64 15.52 15.29
N ALA A 172 -0.65 16.29 15.71
CA ALA A 172 0.26 16.97 14.80
C ALA A 172 1.18 15.96 14.07
N PHE A 173 1.49 16.26 12.81
CA PHE A 173 2.48 15.50 12.05
C PHE A 173 3.88 16.05 12.27
N ARG A 174 4.87 15.16 12.24
CA ARG A 174 6.29 15.50 12.32
C ARG A 174 6.97 15.37 10.96
N ALA A 175 8.15 15.94 10.78
CA ALA A 175 8.93 15.67 9.59
C ALA A 175 9.34 14.19 9.54
N ALA A 176 9.43 13.62 8.35
CA ALA A 176 10.00 12.28 8.17
C ALA A 176 11.46 12.27 8.63
N GLU A 177 11.84 11.25 9.40
CA GLU A 177 13.23 11.04 9.77
C GLU A 177 14.02 10.51 8.55
N PRO A 178 15.23 11.02 8.29
CA PRO A 178 16.07 10.48 7.24
C PRO A 178 16.34 8.99 7.48
N ARG A 179 16.17 8.18 6.44
CA ARG A 179 16.48 6.75 6.50
C ARG A 179 17.99 6.57 6.72
N ALA A 180 18.35 5.75 7.70
CA ALA A 180 19.74 5.37 7.91
C ALA A 180 20.28 4.65 6.66
N ALA A 181 21.50 5.01 6.24
CA ALA A 181 22.16 4.34 5.15
C ALA A 181 22.34 2.85 5.48
N PRO A 182 22.17 1.94 4.50
CA PRO A 182 22.55 0.54 4.68
C PRO A 182 24.01 0.44 5.11
N ARG A 183 24.34 -0.56 5.94
CA ARG A 183 25.73 -0.88 6.24
C ARG A 183 26.42 -1.38 4.97
N ASP A 184 27.75 -1.30 4.92
CA ASP A 184 28.50 -1.88 3.83
C ASP A 184 28.27 -3.40 3.73
N ASP A 185 28.18 -3.91 2.51
CA ASP A 185 27.98 -5.34 2.23
C ASP A 185 29.07 -6.19 2.92
N ALA A 186 30.32 -5.67 2.98
CA ALA A 186 31.45 -6.33 3.65
C ALA A 186 31.33 -6.40 5.19
N ALA A 187 30.46 -5.61 5.81
CA ALA A 187 30.22 -5.63 7.25
C ALA A 187 29.11 -6.62 7.65
N ILE A 188 28.49 -7.30 6.68
CA ILE A 188 27.45 -8.30 6.91
C ILE A 188 28.08 -9.69 7.03
N ASP A 189 27.65 -10.48 8.00
CA ASP A 189 27.91 -11.93 8.00
C ASP A 189 27.06 -12.60 6.90
N THR A 190 27.51 -12.48 5.65
CA THR A 190 26.81 -13.03 4.49
C THR A 190 26.66 -14.55 4.61
N ALA A 191 27.68 -15.25 5.11
CA ALA A 191 27.62 -16.69 5.25
C ALA A 191 26.57 -17.13 6.26
N GLY A 192 26.48 -16.46 7.42
CA GLY A 192 25.42 -16.65 8.40
C GLY A 192 24.04 -16.30 7.86
N PHE A 193 23.93 -15.15 7.19
CA PHE A 193 22.68 -14.69 6.59
C PHE A 193 22.13 -15.70 5.57
N LEU A 194 22.97 -16.20 4.66
CA LEU A 194 22.56 -17.19 3.66
C LEU A 194 22.26 -18.57 4.25
N ARG A 195 22.90 -18.94 5.37
CA ARG A 195 22.51 -20.14 6.14
C ARG A 195 21.14 -19.97 6.79
N GLY A 196 20.86 -18.80 7.37
CA GLY A 196 19.56 -18.48 7.93
C GLY A 196 18.46 -18.50 6.87
N TRP A 197 18.71 -17.88 5.70
CA TRP A 197 17.77 -17.91 4.57
C TRP A 197 17.49 -19.35 4.12
N ALA A 198 18.53 -20.19 3.99
CA ALA A 198 18.37 -21.59 3.61
C ALA A 198 17.52 -22.41 4.60
N GLY A 199 17.50 -22.01 5.87
CA GLY A 199 16.78 -22.68 6.95
C GLY A 199 15.37 -22.17 7.21
N MET A 200 14.90 -21.18 6.45
CA MET A 200 13.55 -20.62 6.59
C MET A 200 12.48 -21.70 6.36
N GLN A 201 11.43 -21.65 7.17
CA GLN A 201 10.26 -22.53 7.02
C GLN A 201 9.00 -21.76 6.62
N ASP A 202 8.99 -20.45 6.83
CA ASP A 202 7.93 -19.55 6.36
C ASP A 202 8.53 -18.27 5.72
N THR A 203 7.93 -17.82 4.63
CA THR A 203 8.23 -16.51 3.99
C THR A 203 8.19 -15.31 4.95
N HIS A 204 7.38 -15.36 6.02
CA HIS A 204 7.26 -14.31 7.03
C HIS A 204 8.49 -14.22 7.93
N GLU A 205 9.31 -15.28 8.03
CA GLU A 205 10.57 -15.26 8.79
C GLU A 205 11.61 -14.34 8.15
N PHE A 206 11.50 -14.09 6.85
CA PHE A 206 12.47 -13.27 6.11
C PHE A 206 12.62 -11.86 6.72
N PHE A 207 11.53 -11.27 7.22
CA PHE A 207 11.61 -9.95 7.88
C PHE A 207 12.43 -10.00 9.19
N GLY A 208 12.25 -11.05 9.99
CA GLY A 208 13.04 -11.29 11.19
C GLY A 208 14.52 -11.47 10.83
N LEU A 209 14.80 -12.28 9.81
CA LEU A 209 16.15 -12.54 9.34
C LEU A 209 16.89 -11.27 8.89
N LEU A 210 16.21 -10.38 8.14
CA LEU A 210 16.78 -9.08 7.75
C LEU A 210 17.16 -8.25 8.98
N LYS A 211 16.31 -8.24 10.01
CA LYS A 211 16.55 -7.50 11.26
C LYS A 211 17.71 -8.09 12.05
N ASP A 212 17.76 -9.41 12.21
CA ASP A 212 18.79 -10.10 13.00
C ASP A 212 20.18 -9.89 12.42
N PHE A 213 20.29 -9.88 11.09
CA PHE A 213 21.54 -9.62 10.40
C PHE A 213 21.75 -8.14 10.07
N GLY A 214 20.82 -7.24 10.41
CA GLY A 214 20.86 -5.81 10.11
C GLY A 214 21.09 -5.49 8.63
N VAL A 215 20.38 -6.19 7.76
CA VAL A 215 20.51 -6.15 6.29
C VAL A 215 19.30 -5.45 5.68
N GLU A 216 19.56 -4.53 4.76
CA GLU A 216 18.50 -3.88 3.97
C GLU A 216 17.95 -4.84 2.89
N ARG A 217 16.66 -4.78 2.52
CA ARG A 217 16.04 -5.79 1.64
C ARG A 217 16.74 -5.91 0.27
N ARG A 218 17.05 -4.80 -0.39
CA ARG A 218 17.80 -4.79 -1.66
C ARG A 218 19.23 -5.26 -1.46
N GLN A 219 19.84 -4.96 -0.32
CA GLN A 219 21.17 -5.48 0.05
C GLN A 219 21.14 -7.01 0.22
N ALA A 220 20.12 -7.55 0.87
CA ALA A 220 19.93 -8.99 1.02
C ALA A 220 19.88 -9.70 -0.34
N PHE A 221 19.27 -9.07 -1.36
CA PHE A 221 19.19 -9.65 -2.69
C PHE A 221 20.56 -9.66 -3.36
N ARG A 222 21.31 -8.56 -3.32
CA ARG A 222 22.70 -8.56 -3.81
C ARG A 222 23.57 -9.62 -3.13
N LEU A 223 23.46 -9.76 -1.81
CA LEU A 223 24.22 -10.73 -1.04
C LEU A 223 23.84 -12.19 -1.31
N ALA A 224 22.64 -12.43 -1.84
CA ALA A 224 22.11 -13.76 -2.15
C ALA A 224 22.04 -14.05 -3.66
N GLU A 225 22.63 -13.18 -4.49
CA GLU A 225 22.62 -13.31 -5.94
C GLU A 225 23.35 -14.59 -6.39
N GLY A 226 22.73 -15.33 -7.32
CA GLY A 226 23.23 -16.62 -7.80
C GLY A 226 22.92 -17.81 -6.88
N ARG A 227 22.28 -17.58 -5.73
CA ARG A 227 21.85 -18.67 -4.82
C ARG A 227 20.35 -18.67 -4.54
N PHE A 228 19.82 -17.56 -4.03
CA PHE A 228 18.38 -17.41 -3.74
C PHE A 228 17.75 -16.29 -4.53
N THR A 229 18.55 -15.43 -5.15
CA THR A 229 18.05 -14.33 -5.97
C THR A 229 18.77 -14.27 -7.30
N ARG A 230 18.07 -13.72 -8.29
CA ARG A 230 18.61 -13.45 -9.63
C ARG A 230 18.05 -12.12 -10.11
N ARG A 231 18.93 -11.23 -10.57
CA ARG A 231 18.49 -9.99 -11.22
C ARG A 231 17.82 -10.30 -12.55
N VAL A 232 16.71 -9.59 -12.83
CA VAL A 232 15.99 -9.65 -14.10
C VAL A 232 15.87 -8.25 -14.71
N GLY A 233 15.45 -8.20 -15.99
CA GLY A 233 15.19 -6.95 -16.68
C GLY A 233 14.09 -6.14 -15.99
N THR A 234 14.15 -4.81 -16.12
CA THR A 234 13.14 -3.91 -15.53
C THR A 234 11.75 -4.06 -16.18
N ASP A 235 11.70 -4.69 -17.35
CA ASP A 235 10.52 -5.08 -18.11
C ASP A 235 9.88 -6.40 -17.62
N ALA A 236 10.53 -7.13 -16.70
CA ALA A 236 10.04 -8.42 -16.21
C ALA A 236 8.63 -8.35 -15.58
N LEU A 237 8.28 -7.22 -14.96
CA LEU A 237 6.96 -7.03 -14.35
C LEU A 237 5.85 -6.93 -15.40
N GLN A 238 6.14 -6.25 -16.50
CA GLN A 238 5.22 -6.14 -17.63
C GLN A 238 5.02 -7.52 -18.27
N ALA A 239 6.12 -8.22 -18.57
CA ALA A 239 6.07 -9.57 -19.14
C ALA A 239 5.25 -10.52 -18.24
N LEU A 240 5.56 -10.56 -16.94
CA LEU A 240 4.85 -11.39 -15.97
C LEU A 240 3.34 -11.13 -15.96
N LEU A 241 2.92 -9.85 -15.89
CA LEU A 241 1.49 -9.53 -15.86
C LEU A 241 0.80 -9.84 -17.19
N GLN A 242 1.46 -9.60 -18.32
CA GLN A 242 0.93 -9.90 -19.65
C GLN A 242 0.76 -11.41 -19.86
N GLU A 243 1.75 -12.21 -19.46
CA GLU A 243 1.69 -13.68 -19.53
C GLU A 243 0.61 -14.24 -18.59
N ALA A 244 0.56 -13.75 -17.33
CA ALA A 244 -0.48 -14.15 -16.38
C ALA A 244 -1.89 -13.82 -16.90
N ALA A 245 -2.07 -12.67 -17.57
CA ALA A 245 -3.33 -12.29 -18.18
C ALA A 245 -3.69 -13.15 -19.40
N PHE A 246 -2.70 -13.51 -20.21
CA PHE A 246 -2.89 -14.37 -21.38
C PHE A 246 -3.32 -15.78 -20.98
N ASP A 247 -2.65 -16.39 -19.99
CA ASP A 247 -2.94 -17.75 -19.53
C ASP A 247 -4.11 -17.82 -18.53
N GLY A 248 -4.52 -16.67 -17.97
CA GLY A 248 -5.46 -16.61 -16.86
C GLY A 248 -4.89 -17.17 -15.55
N THR A 249 -3.56 -17.24 -15.44
CA THR A 249 -2.84 -17.74 -14.27
C THR A 249 -3.10 -16.82 -13.08
N PRO A 250 -3.64 -17.32 -11.96
CA PRO A 250 -3.85 -16.48 -10.79
C PRO A 250 -2.51 -16.08 -10.15
N VAL A 251 -2.38 -14.80 -9.83
CA VAL A 251 -1.20 -14.19 -9.20
C VAL A 251 -1.55 -13.62 -7.83
N MET A 252 -0.54 -13.40 -7.01
CA MET A 252 -0.66 -12.53 -5.85
C MET A 252 0.16 -11.27 -6.05
N VAL A 253 -0.45 -10.10 -5.79
CA VAL A 253 0.21 -8.80 -5.92
C VAL A 253 0.19 -8.08 -4.57
N PHE A 254 1.37 -7.87 -4.01
CA PHE A 254 1.58 -7.22 -2.73
C PHE A 254 2.10 -5.80 -2.95
N VAL A 255 1.39 -4.82 -2.40
CA VAL A 255 1.82 -3.41 -2.39
C VAL A 255 1.72 -2.88 -0.96
N GLY A 256 2.81 -2.29 -0.50
CA GLY A 256 2.95 -1.80 0.88
C GLY A 256 2.91 -0.27 0.98
N SER A 257 2.53 0.18 2.15
CA SER A 257 2.79 1.49 2.74
C SER A 257 3.52 1.27 4.08
N PRO A 258 3.93 2.33 4.82
CA PRO A 258 4.60 2.14 6.12
C PRO A 258 3.82 1.29 7.14
N GLY A 259 2.49 1.33 7.09
CA GLY A 259 1.62 0.67 8.08
C GLY A 259 0.64 -0.36 7.52
N CYS A 260 0.68 -0.65 6.22
CA CYS A 260 -0.26 -1.57 5.58
C CYS A 260 0.38 -2.28 4.39
N ILE A 261 0.15 -3.58 4.25
CA ILE A 261 0.38 -4.32 3.01
C ILE A 261 -0.96 -4.80 2.51
N GLN A 262 -1.30 -4.46 1.27
CA GLN A 262 -2.51 -4.89 0.60
C GLN A 262 -2.18 -5.92 -0.46
N ILE A 263 -2.99 -6.97 -0.50
CA ILE A 263 -2.73 -8.16 -1.29
C ILE A 263 -3.92 -8.37 -2.22
N HIS A 264 -3.63 -8.51 -3.51
CA HIS A 264 -4.57 -9.10 -4.46
C HIS A 264 -4.21 -10.58 -4.59
N THR A 265 -5.20 -11.47 -4.65
CA THR A 265 -5.03 -12.87 -5.05
C THR A 265 -6.08 -13.19 -6.10
N GLY A 266 -5.67 -13.60 -7.29
CA GLY A 266 -6.59 -13.88 -8.38
C GLY A 266 -5.96 -13.70 -9.77
N PRO A 267 -6.69 -14.01 -10.83
CA PRO A 267 -6.25 -13.70 -12.18
C PRO A 267 -6.27 -12.18 -12.40
N VAL A 268 -5.33 -11.72 -13.22
CA VAL A 268 -5.38 -10.40 -13.86
C VAL A 268 -5.85 -10.57 -15.30
N ARG A 269 -6.56 -9.60 -15.88
CA ARG A 269 -7.08 -9.72 -17.25
C ARG A 269 -6.68 -8.54 -18.13
N ARG A 270 -6.98 -7.33 -17.69
CA ARG A 270 -6.81 -6.12 -18.50
C ARG A 270 -5.54 -5.38 -18.10
N VAL A 271 -4.42 -5.82 -18.68
CA VAL A 271 -3.09 -5.21 -18.48
C VAL A 271 -2.83 -4.16 -19.55
N GLU A 272 -2.74 -2.89 -19.16
CA GLU A 272 -2.61 -1.76 -20.08
C GLU A 272 -1.41 -0.87 -19.72
N PRO A 273 -0.30 -0.99 -20.48
CA PRO A 273 0.76 -0.01 -20.46
C PRO A 273 0.25 1.33 -21.02
N LEU A 274 0.52 2.43 -20.31
CA LEU A 274 0.08 3.77 -20.69
C LEU A 274 1.20 4.79 -20.49
N ALA A 275 1.53 5.53 -21.55
CA ALA A 275 2.45 6.66 -21.49
C ALA A 275 1.68 7.99 -21.52
N VAL A 276 1.69 8.74 -20.41
CA VAL A 276 0.98 10.03 -20.29
C VAL A 276 1.89 11.06 -19.63
N ARG A 277 2.02 12.23 -20.26
CA ARG A 277 2.82 13.36 -19.76
C ARG A 277 4.26 12.97 -19.38
N GLY A 278 4.89 12.10 -20.18
CA GLY A 278 6.25 11.61 -19.96
C GLY A 278 6.40 10.55 -18.87
N MET A 279 5.32 10.15 -18.20
CA MET A 279 5.31 9.05 -17.23
C MET A 279 4.88 7.75 -17.91
N ARG A 280 5.49 6.62 -17.54
CA ARG A 280 5.07 5.28 -18.00
C ARG A 280 4.39 4.53 -16.87
N TRP A 281 3.17 4.09 -17.13
CA TRP A 281 2.35 3.35 -16.18
C TRP A 281 2.08 1.95 -16.70
N LEU A 282 2.29 0.96 -15.86
CA LEU A 282 1.79 -0.39 -16.06
C LEU A 282 0.51 -0.53 -15.22
N ASN A 283 -0.63 -0.70 -15.90
CA ASN A 283 -1.92 -0.76 -15.24
C ASN A 283 -2.53 -2.15 -15.31
N VAL A 284 -3.20 -2.57 -14.23
CA VAL A 284 -4.25 -3.59 -14.27
C VAL A 284 -5.57 -2.87 -14.04
N LEU A 285 -6.54 -3.04 -14.93
CA LEU A 285 -7.82 -2.33 -14.92
C LEU A 285 -9.00 -3.32 -14.90
N ASP A 286 -9.00 -4.20 -13.90
CA ASP A 286 -10.00 -5.26 -13.75
C ASP A 286 -11.18 -4.81 -12.87
N GLU A 287 -12.29 -5.51 -13.00
CA GLU A 287 -13.42 -5.33 -12.09
C GLU A 287 -13.00 -5.72 -10.67
N GLY A 288 -13.09 -4.75 -9.75
CA GLY A 288 -12.75 -4.95 -8.35
C GLY A 288 -11.26 -4.96 -8.02
N PHE A 289 -10.34 -4.92 -8.99
CA PHE A 289 -8.89 -4.76 -8.75
C PHE A 289 -8.25 -3.82 -9.76
N ASN A 290 -7.60 -2.76 -9.27
CA ASN A 290 -6.78 -1.89 -10.09
C ASN A 290 -5.37 -1.78 -9.50
N LEU A 291 -4.37 -1.82 -10.39
CA LEU A 291 -2.98 -1.60 -10.07
C LEU A 291 -2.47 -0.48 -10.98
N HIS A 292 -1.75 0.49 -10.41
CA HIS A 292 -1.07 1.53 -11.18
C HIS A 292 0.38 1.59 -10.74
N LEU A 293 1.29 1.04 -11.54
CA LEU A 293 2.72 0.98 -11.24
C LEU A 293 3.48 1.91 -12.18
N ARG A 294 4.34 2.77 -11.62
CA ARG A 294 5.25 3.64 -12.37
C ARG A 294 6.44 2.84 -12.90
N GLU A 295 6.28 2.29 -14.10
CA GLU A 295 7.27 1.44 -14.73
C GLU A 295 8.58 2.19 -15.01
N ASP A 296 8.51 3.49 -15.32
CA ASP A 296 9.69 4.34 -15.48
C ASP A 296 10.48 4.57 -14.18
N LEU A 297 9.93 4.22 -13.02
CA LEU A 297 10.64 4.27 -11.74
C LEU A 297 11.27 2.93 -11.34
N VAL A 298 11.08 1.86 -12.11
CA VAL A 298 11.71 0.56 -11.81
C VAL A 298 13.21 0.66 -12.06
N ALA A 299 14.00 0.67 -10.98
CA ALA A 299 15.45 0.70 -11.06
C ALA A 299 16.05 -0.72 -11.05
N GLN A 300 15.42 -1.64 -10.32
CA GLN A 300 15.87 -3.03 -10.20
C GLN A 300 14.67 -3.96 -10.07
N ALA A 301 14.76 -5.13 -10.70
CA ALA A 301 13.83 -6.22 -10.51
C ALA A 301 14.61 -7.51 -10.23
N TRP A 302 14.05 -8.33 -9.34
CA TRP A 302 14.70 -9.55 -8.84
C TRP A 302 13.70 -10.69 -8.82
N VAL A 303 14.12 -11.86 -9.30
CA VAL A 303 13.51 -13.13 -8.92
C VAL A 303 14.11 -13.55 -7.58
N VAL A 304 13.26 -13.95 -6.64
CA VAL A 304 13.62 -14.25 -5.25
C VAL A 304 12.97 -15.55 -4.83
N GLU A 305 13.79 -16.50 -4.40
CA GLU A 305 13.38 -17.82 -3.95
C GLU A 305 13.50 -17.90 -2.43
N LYS A 306 12.41 -18.26 -1.78
CA LYS A 306 12.32 -18.37 -0.32
C LYS A 306 11.92 -19.81 0.04
N PRO A 307 12.81 -20.59 0.69
CA PRO A 307 12.45 -21.90 1.21
C PRO A 307 11.33 -21.78 2.23
N THR A 308 10.41 -22.73 2.19
CA THR A 308 9.35 -22.91 3.19
C THR A 308 9.16 -24.40 3.47
N SER A 309 8.39 -24.72 4.51
CA SER A 309 7.95 -26.10 4.79
C SER A 309 7.15 -26.72 3.64
N ASP A 310 6.48 -25.88 2.83
CA ASP A 310 5.61 -26.29 1.73
C ASP A 310 6.37 -26.37 0.39
N GLY A 311 7.68 -26.12 0.40
CA GLY A 311 8.55 -26.06 -0.77
C GLY A 311 9.06 -24.65 -1.05
N LEU A 312 9.64 -24.47 -2.23
CA LEU A 312 10.20 -23.20 -2.65
C LEU A 312 9.07 -22.24 -3.06
N VAL A 313 9.14 -20.99 -2.59
CA VAL A 313 8.25 -19.92 -3.02
C VAL A 313 9.05 -18.91 -3.84
N THR A 314 8.64 -18.71 -5.09
CA THR A 314 9.24 -17.75 -6.01
C THR A 314 8.49 -16.44 -5.98
N ALA A 315 9.22 -15.33 -6.06
CA ALA A 315 8.64 -14.00 -6.16
C ALA A 315 9.40 -13.15 -7.17
N VAL A 316 8.70 -12.24 -7.85
CA VAL A 316 9.33 -11.13 -8.57
C VAL A 316 9.14 -9.86 -7.75
N GLU A 317 10.23 -9.21 -7.38
CA GLU A 317 10.23 -8.00 -6.55
C GLU A 317 10.88 -6.83 -7.30
N ALA A 318 10.19 -5.70 -7.39
CA ALA A 318 10.70 -4.47 -7.98
C ALA A 318 11.08 -3.42 -6.93
N PHE A 319 12.15 -2.69 -7.21
CA PHE A 319 12.65 -1.60 -6.39
C PHE A 319 12.82 -0.33 -7.20
N ASP A 320 12.51 0.80 -6.57
CA ASP A 320 12.74 2.12 -7.16
C ASP A 320 14.21 2.57 -7.02
N ASP A 321 14.50 3.76 -7.54
CA ASP A 321 15.81 4.40 -7.49
C ASP A 321 16.31 4.66 -6.05
N GLN A 322 15.40 4.76 -5.09
CA GLN A 322 15.71 4.93 -3.67
C GLN A 322 15.93 3.59 -2.96
N GLY A 323 15.63 2.47 -3.62
CA GLY A 323 15.71 1.13 -3.02
C GLY A 323 14.48 0.76 -2.21
N GLU A 324 13.37 1.46 -2.40
CA GLU A 324 12.10 1.10 -1.77
C GLU A 324 11.39 0.01 -2.58
N PRO A 325 10.79 -1.00 -1.92
CA PRO A 325 9.97 -1.99 -2.59
C PRO A 325 8.76 -1.34 -3.26
N MET A 326 8.61 -1.54 -4.57
CA MET A 326 7.50 -1.01 -5.36
C MET A 326 6.29 -1.94 -5.32
N ALA A 327 6.52 -3.24 -5.58
CA ALA A 327 5.52 -4.30 -5.56
C ALA A 327 6.23 -5.67 -5.52
N MET A 328 5.54 -6.69 -5.02
CA MET A 328 5.98 -8.09 -5.07
C MET A 328 4.90 -8.94 -5.72
N PHE A 329 5.31 -9.83 -6.64
CA PHE A 329 4.44 -10.72 -7.38
C PHE A 329 4.77 -12.17 -7.04
N PHE A 330 3.76 -13.00 -6.83
CA PHE A 330 3.89 -14.44 -6.57
C PHE A 330 2.88 -15.22 -7.41
N GLY A 331 3.15 -16.50 -7.67
CA GLY A 331 2.10 -17.42 -8.11
C GLY A 331 1.06 -17.60 -7.00
N ALA A 332 -0.23 -17.59 -7.35
CA ALA A 332 -1.26 -17.84 -6.34
C ALA A 332 -1.14 -19.26 -5.77
N ARG A 333 -1.23 -19.37 -4.44
CA ARG A 333 -1.23 -20.66 -3.74
C ARG A 333 -2.20 -20.64 -2.56
N LYS A 334 -2.66 -21.82 -2.16
CA LYS A 334 -3.33 -22.02 -0.86
C LYS A 334 -2.29 -22.41 0.19
N PRO A 335 -2.48 -22.05 1.48
CA PRO A 335 -1.62 -22.54 2.55
C PRO A 335 -1.53 -24.07 2.54
N GLY A 336 -0.31 -24.64 2.67
CA GLY A 336 -0.07 -26.09 2.61
C GLY A 336 0.00 -26.70 1.21
N GLN A 337 0.03 -25.89 0.14
CA GLN A 337 0.23 -26.36 -1.24
C GLN A 337 1.50 -25.74 -1.85
N PRO A 338 2.24 -26.51 -2.68
CA PRO A 338 3.39 -25.97 -3.40
C PRO A 338 2.95 -24.91 -4.41
N GLU A 339 3.91 -24.08 -4.84
CA GLU A 339 3.69 -23.09 -5.91
C GLU A 339 3.20 -23.76 -7.20
N LEU A 340 2.34 -23.07 -7.96
CA LEU A 340 1.89 -23.54 -9.27
C LEU A 340 3.11 -23.64 -10.20
N GLN A 341 3.33 -24.81 -10.80
CA GLN A 341 4.47 -25.04 -11.71
C GLN A 341 4.54 -24.01 -12.85
N ALA A 342 3.40 -23.54 -13.35
CA ALA A 342 3.32 -22.50 -14.36
C ALA A 342 3.98 -21.15 -13.96
N CYS A 343 4.04 -20.83 -12.67
CA CYS A 343 4.69 -19.61 -12.17
C CYS A 343 6.21 -19.76 -11.97
N SER A 344 6.71 -21.00 -11.92
CA SER A 344 8.13 -21.32 -11.69
C SER A 344 8.96 -21.45 -12.98
N SER A 345 8.33 -21.36 -14.15
CA SER A 345 8.93 -21.63 -15.46
C SER A 345 9.28 -20.39 -16.31
N GLY A 346 9.33 -19.19 -15.71
CA GLY A 346 9.62 -17.90 -16.38
C GLY A 346 11.00 -17.32 -16.11
#